data_AF-A0A803LH69-F1
#
_entry.id   AF-A0A803LH69-F1
#
_cell.length_a   1.000
_cell.length_b   1.000
_cell.length_c   1.000
_cell.angle_alpha   90.00
_cell.angle_beta   90.00
_cell.angle_gamma   90.00
#
_symmetry.space_group_name_H-M   'P 1'
#
loop_
_entity.id
_entity.type
_entity.pdbx_description
1 polymer ?
#
loop_
_entity_poly.entity_id
_entity_poly.type
_entity_poly.pdbx_seq_one_letter_code
_entity_poly.pdbx_strand_id
1 'polypeptide(L)'
;MVTSVTQSLGDTHNIRVVSMDGVRTDALMPYKIMGVNQIAEGRSLIACHRLSFPYGVYYCHQPRGATTFSVSLVGSKDGARFDAYAMCHHQTTGWKPEYIAFKVLGEQPGSTVPFFPA
;
A
#
# COMPACT_ATOMS: atom_id res chain seq x y z
N MET A 1 2.62 -5.21 5.66
CA MET A 1 2.71 -4.75 4.25
C MET A 1 1.32 -4.82 3.62
N VAL A 2 0.89 -3.80 2.88
CA VAL A 2 -0.39 -3.84 2.13
C VAL A 2 -0.21 -4.86 1.00
N THR A 3 -1.06 -5.88 0.96
CA THR A 3 -0.95 -6.95 -0.05
C THR A 3 -2.02 -6.82 -1.12
N SER A 4 -3.14 -6.19 -0.78
CA SER A 4 -4.16 -5.82 -1.76
C SER A 4 -4.89 -4.56 -1.32
N VAL A 5 -5.34 -3.78 -2.30
CA VAL A 5 -6.25 -2.66 -2.11
C VAL A 5 -7.49 -2.97 -2.92
N THR A 6 -8.65 -2.84 -2.30
CA THR A 6 -9.94 -2.95 -2.97
C THR A 6 -10.71 -1.65 -2.82
N GLN A 7 -11.28 -1.15 -3.91
CA GLN A 7 -12.20 -0.02 -3.86
C GLN A 7 -13.62 -0.58 -3.82
N SER A 8 -14.30 -0.45 -2.69
CA SER A 8 -15.70 -0.82 -2.55
C SER A 8 -16.47 0.37 -2.01
N LEU A 9 -17.50 0.80 -2.70
CA LEU A 9 -18.59 1.56 -2.11
C LEU A 9 -19.93 0.99 -2.63
N GLY A 10 -20.97 1.13 -1.82
CA GLY A 10 -22.31 0.50 -1.94
C GLY A 10 -22.89 0.40 -3.36
N ASP A 11 -23.74 -0.61 -3.51
CA ASP A 11 -24.10 -1.30 -4.76
C ASP A 11 -22.87 -1.94 -5.43
N THR A 12 -22.62 -3.20 -5.06
CA THR A 12 -21.44 -4.08 -5.26
C THR A 12 -21.02 -4.36 -6.71
N HIS A 13 -21.27 -3.45 -7.65
CA HIS A 13 -21.19 -3.74 -9.08
C HIS A 13 -19.86 -3.31 -9.73
N ASN A 14 -19.01 -2.51 -9.05
CA ASN A 14 -17.78 -1.97 -9.64
C ASN A 14 -16.58 -1.99 -8.65
N ILE A 15 -16.21 -3.16 -8.16
CA ILE A 15 -15.06 -3.32 -7.25
C ILE A 15 -13.78 -3.51 -8.09
N ARG A 16 -12.84 -2.58 -7.95
CA ARG A 16 -11.46 -2.76 -8.47
C ARG A 16 -10.57 -3.30 -7.35
N VAL A 17 -10.07 -4.52 -7.52
CA VAL A 17 -9.06 -5.11 -6.64
C VAL A 17 -7.70 -4.99 -7.33
N VAL A 18 -6.74 -4.39 -6.63
CA VAL A 18 -5.33 -4.40 -7.03
C VAL A 18 -4.55 -5.18 -5.98
N SER A 19 -3.68 -6.08 -6.42
CA SER A 19 -2.82 -6.88 -5.56
C SER A 19 -1.39 -6.82 -6.07
N MET A 20 -0.44 -6.99 -5.15
CA MET A 20 0.99 -7.08 -5.43
C MET A 20 1.50 -8.51 -5.45
N ASP A 21 0.63 -9.46 -5.78
CA ASP A 21 1.04 -10.85 -5.97
C ASP A 21 2.05 -10.94 -7.14
N GLY A 22 3.27 -11.40 -6.84
CA GLY A 22 4.33 -11.59 -7.85
C GLY A 22 5.49 -10.58 -7.79
N VAL A 23 5.47 -9.58 -6.91
CA VAL A 23 6.69 -8.82 -6.62
C VAL A 23 7.66 -9.75 -5.89
N ARG A 24 8.82 -9.98 -6.51
CA ARG A 24 9.93 -10.76 -5.98
C ARG A 24 10.47 -10.10 -4.70
N THR A 25 9.90 -10.46 -3.55
CA THR A 25 10.39 -10.02 -2.23
C THR A 25 11.62 -10.80 -1.78
N ASP A 26 12.11 -11.75 -2.58
CA ASP A 26 13.25 -12.63 -2.29
C ASP A 26 14.61 -11.95 -2.47
N ALA A 27 14.64 -10.74 -3.03
CA ALA A 27 15.85 -9.93 -3.10
C ALA A 27 15.51 -8.46 -2.83
N LEU A 28 16.30 -7.82 -1.96
CA LEU A 28 16.48 -6.37 -1.97
C LEU A 28 17.06 -5.98 -3.33
N MET A 29 16.21 -5.95 -4.35
CA MET A 29 16.58 -5.55 -5.70
C MET A 29 16.51 -4.03 -5.76
N PRO A 30 17.64 -3.33 -5.97
CA PRO A 30 17.58 -1.90 -6.21
C PRO A 30 16.69 -1.66 -7.42
N TYR A 31 15.70 -0.79 -7.29
CA TYR A 31 14.80 -0.42 -8.37
C TYR A 31 14.86 1.08 -8.62
N LYS A 32 14.52 1.47 -9.85
CA LYS A 32 14.29 2.87 -10.22
C LYS A 32 12.80 3.09 -10.43
N ILE A 33 12.29 4.18 -9.86
CA ILE A 33 10.92 4.63 -10.11
C ILE A 33 10.87 5.27 -11.50
N MET A 34 10.00 4.75 -12.35
CA MET A 34 9.77 5.24 -13.71
C MET A 34 8.56 6.17 -13.80
N GLY A 35 7.56 5.97 -12.94
CA GLY A 35 6.36 6.79 -12.92
C GLY A 35 5.50 6.51 -11.70
N VAL A 36 4.66 7.48 -11.35
CA VAL A 36 3.71 7.41 -10.25
C VAL A 36 2.37 7.96 -10.74
N ASN A 37 1.31 7.16 -10.63
CA ASN A 37 -0.04 7.59 -10.97
C ASN A 37 -0.96 7.36 -9.77
N GLN A 38 -1.75 8.38 -9.41
CA GLN A 38 -2.82 8.22 -8.43
C GLN A 38 -3.93 7.36 -9.05
N ILE A 39 -4.32 6.29 -8.36
CA ILE A 39 -5.33 5.35 -8.86
C ILE A 39 -6.63 5.40 -8.06
N ALA A 40 -6.60 5.89 -6.83
CA ALA A 40 -7.78 6.06 -6.00
C ALA A 40 -7.50 6.97 -4.80
N GLU A 41 -8.55 7.60 -4.28
CA GLU A 41 -8.51 8.44 -3.09
C GLU A 41 -9.84 8.37 -2.35
N GLY A 42 -9.79 8.60 -1.04
CA GLY A 42 -10.97 8.88 -0.24
C GLY A 42 -11.53 7.65 0.45
N ARG A 43 -12.82 7.73 0.82
CA ARG A 43 -13.44 6.81 1.77
C ARG A 43 -13.81 5.45 1.17
N SER A 44 -13.74 5.26 -0.15
CA SER A 44 -14.06 3.97 -0.80
C SER A 44 -12.89 2.98 -0.82
N LEU A 45 -11.73 3.36 -0.27
CA LEU A 45 -10.54 2.52 -0.22
C LEU A 45 -10.59 1.54 0.96
N ILE A 46 -10.32 0.27 0.68
CA ILE A 46 -10.09 -0.78 1.67
C ILE A 46 -8.68 -1.32 1.42
N ALA A 47 -7.85 -1.29 2.46
CA ALA A 47 -6.52 -1.88 2.44
C ALA A 47 -6.56 -3.23 3.14
N CYS A 48 -6.01 -4.26 2.50
CA CYS A 48 -5.93 -5.62 3.02
C CYS A 48 -4.46 -6.04 3.17
N HIS A 49 -4.17 -6.69 4.29
CA HIS A 49 -2.85 -7.16 4.67
C HIS A 49 -2.89 -8.67 4.85
N ARG A 50 -2.09 -9.42 4.08
CA ARG A 50 -1.90 -10.84 4.31
C ARG A 50 -1.23 -11.06 5.67
N LEU A 51 -1.82 -11.91 6.49
CA LEU A 51 -1.26 -12.30 7.77
C LEU A 51 -0.27 -13.45 7.57
N SER A 52 0.77 -13.50 8.40
CA SER A 52 1.71 -14.62 8.46
C SER A 52 1.03 -15.83 9.11
N PHE A 53 0.13 -16.46 8.38
CA PHE A 53 -0.67 -17.61 8.80
C PHE A 53 -0.52 -18.75 7.77
N PRO A 54 -0.63 -20.03 8.17
CA PRO A 54 -0.50 -21.17 7.24
C PRO A 54 -1.51 -21.18 6.08
N TYR A 55 -2.58 -20.39 6.20
CA TYR A 55 -3.64 -20.24 5.21
C TYR A 55 -3.73 -18.78 4.73
N GLY A 56 -4.39 -18.56 3.59
CA GLY A 56 -4.60 -17.22 3.03
C GLY A 56 -5.58 -16.36 3.85
N VAL A 57 -5.11 -15.82 4.98
CA VAL A 57 -5.88 -14.93 5.84
C VAL A 57 -5.44 -13.49 5.61
N TYR A 58 -6.41 -12.60 5.40
CA TYR A 58 -6.18 -11.18 5.16
C TYR A 58 -6.90 -10.34 6.22
N TYR A 59 -6.16 -9.41 6.83
CA TYR A 59 -6.72 -8.36 7.67
C TYR A 59 -7.01 -7.14 6.80
N CYS A 60 -8.29 -6.79 6.64
CA CYS A 60 -8.73 -5.64 5.87
C CYS A 60 -9.25 -4.51 6.77
N HIS A 61 -8.95 -3.27 6.40
CA HIS A 61 -9.48 -2.08 7.07
C HIS A 61 -9.69 -0.94 6.08
N GLN A 62 -10.56 -0.01 6.44
CA GLN A 62 -10.84 1.18 5.64
C GLN A 62 -10.03 2.35 6.21
N PRO A 63 -8.93 2.76 5.55
CA PRO A 63 -8.17 3.91 6.00
C PRO A 63 -8.99 5.20 5.90
N ARG A 64 -8.91 6.04 6.94
CA ARG A 64 -9.49 7.38 6.91
C ARG A 64 -8.55 8.31 6.15
N GLY A 65 -9.05 8.94 5.08
CA GLY A 65 -8.29 9.88 4.27
C GLY A 65 -7.01 9.26 3.73
N ALA A 66 -7.12 8.39 2.72
CA ALA A 66 -5.97 7.80 2.06
C ALA A 66 -5.98 8.04 0.56
N THR A 67 -4.79 8.04 -0.03
CA THR A 67 -4.57 8.06 -1.48
C THR A 67 -3.71 6.86 -1.85
N THR A 68 -4.10 6.15 -2.91
CA THR A 68 -3.36 5.01 -3.44
C THR A 68 -2.77 5.38 -4.79
N PHE A 69 -1.53 4.96 -5.01
CA PHE A 69 -0.74 5.19 -6.20
C PHE A 69 -0.30 3.88 -6.81
N SER A 70 -0.34 3.76 -8.14
CA SER A 70 0.46 2.79 -8.88
C SER A 70 1.83 3.40 -9.16
N VAL A 71 2.89 2.65 -8.87
CA VAL A 71 4.28 3.04 -9.04
C VAL A 71 4.92 2.06 -10.02
N SER A 72 5.31 2.55 -11.20
CA SER A 72 6.01 1.71 -12.17
C SER A 72 7.49 1.68 -11.83
N LEU A 73 8.03 0.47 -11.65
CA LEU A 73 9.40 0.21 -11.23
C LEU A 73 10.18 -0.52 -12.31
N VAL A 74 11.49 -0.28 -12.35
CA VAL A 74 12.44 -1.07 -13.15
C VAL A 74 13.58 -1.57 -12.27
N GLY A 75 13.84 -2.88 -12.30
CA GLY A 75 14.96 -3.51 -11.63
C GLY A 75 16.29 -2.99 -12.17
N SER A 76 17.17 -2.56 -11.28
CA SER A 76 18.42 -1.89 -11.65
C SER A 76 19.47 -2.85 -12.21
N LYS A 77 19.31 -4.16 -11.99
CA LYS A 77 20.25 -5.21 -12.43
C LYS A 77 19.80 -5.96 -13.67
N ASP A 78 18.51 -6.30 -13.74
CA ASP A 78 17.93 -7.15 -14.79
C ASP A 78 16.99 -6.38 -15.74
N GLY A 79 16.71 -5.10 -15.45
CA GLY A 79 15.78 -4.30 -16.25
C GLY A 79 14.32 -4.76 -16.13
N ALA A 80 14.01 -5.65 -15.18
CA ALA A 80 12.67 -6.19 -15.00
C ALA A 80 11.70 -5.07 -14.65
N ARG A 81 10.58 -4.98 -15.39
CA ARG A 81 9.55 -3.96 -15.16
C ARG A 81 8.40 -4.57 -14.39
N PHE A 82 7.95 -3.88 -13.35
CA PHE A 82 6.80 -4.30 -12.56
C PHE A 82 6.09 -3.07 -11.99
N ASP A 83 4.76 -3.17 -11.87
CA ASP A 83 3.97 -2.16 -11.18
C ASP A 83 3.81 -2.55 -9.71
N ALA A 84 3.93 -1.53 -8.88
CA ALA A 84 3.86 -1.61 -7.43
C ALA A 84 2.74 -0.69 -6.94
N TYR A 85 2.18 -0.91 -5.75
CA TYR A 85 1.17 -0.02 -5.18
C TYR A 85 1.66 0.60 -3.87
N ALA A 86 1.57 1.92 -3.78
CA ALA A 86 1.87 2.68 -2.58
C ALA A 86 0.59 3.35 -2.07
N MET A 87 0.51 3.57 -0.76
CA MET A 87 -0.63 4.26 -0.13
C MET A 87 -0.14 5.28 0.88
N CYS A 88 -0.70 6.49 0.84
CA CYS A 88 -0.48 7.50 1.85
C CYS A 88 -1.71 7.60 2.74
N HIS A 89 -1.52 7.48 4.06
CA HIS A 89 -2.54 7.81 5.04
C HIS A 89 -2.37 9.27 5.47
N HIS A 90 -3.37 10.10 5.21
CA HIS A 90 -3.35 11.54 5.54
C HIS A 90 -3.96 11.84 6.92
N GLN A 91 -4.79 10.93 7.47
CA GLN A 91 -5.40 11.11 8.78
C GLN A 91 -4.91 10.06 9.77
N THR A 92 -3.81 10.37 10.44
CA THR A 92 -3.17 9.49 11.42
C THR A 92 -3.28 10.00 12.86
N THR A 93 -4.05 11.07 13.12
CA THR A 93 -4.20 11.67 14.47
C THR A 93 -4.66 10.66 15.52
N GLY A 94 -5.50 9.70 15.14
CA GLY A 94 -5.98 8.64 16.04
C GLY A 94 -5.04 7.44 16.17
N TRP A 95 -3.88 7.46 15.51
CA TRP A 95 -2.92 6.36 15.57
C TRP A 95 -2.14 6.43 16.87
N LYS A 96 -1.78 5.25 17.39
CA LYS A 96 -0.93 5.17 18.58
C LYS A 96 0.47 5.74 18.27
N PRO A 97 1.03 6.63 19.10
CA PRO A 97 2.37 7.17 18.89
C PRO A 97 3.47 6.11 18.76
N GLU A 98 3.26 4.93 19.36
CA GLU A 98 4.22 3.82 19.32
C GLU A 98 4.19 3.04 18.00
N TYR A 99 3.29 3.38 17.08
CA TYR A 99 3.16 2.71 15.80
C TYR A 99 4.48 2.76 15.02
N ILE A 100 4.91 1.60 14.51
CA ILE A 100 6.28 1.43 14.00
C ILE A 100 6.62 2.39 12.85
N ALA A 101 5.65 2.79 12.02
CA ALA A 101 5.90 3.72 10.93
C ALA A 101 6.36 5.10 11.44
N PHE A 102 5.88 5.56 12.60
CA PHE A 102 6.33 6.81 13.20
C PHE A 102 7.80 6.75 13.61
N LYS A 103 8.25 5.62 14.14
CA LYS A 103 9.66 5.41 14.50
C LYS A 103 10.57 5.33 13.28
N VAL A 104 10.12 4.64 12.22
CA VAL A 104 10.91 4.48 10.98
C VAL A 104 10.99 5.78 10.18
N LEU A 105 9.89 6.54 10.13
CA LEU A 105 9.80 7.78 9.36
C LEU A 105 10.24 9.02 10.15
N GLY A 106 10.37 8.94 11.47
CA GLY A 106 10.62 10.11 12.32
C GLY A 106 9.41 11.03 12.43
N GLU A 107 8.20 10.49 12.30
CA GLU A 107 6.94 11.22 12.24
C GLU A 107 6.10 11.03 13.51
N GLN A 108 4.99 11.74 13.62
CA GLN A 108 4.07 11.65 14.76
C GLN A 108 2.60 11.54 14.31
N PRO A 109 1.66 11.14 15.20
CA PRO A 109 0.24 11.14 14.88
C PRO A 109 -0.22 12.51 14.36
N GLY A 110 -0.94 12.50 13.24
CA GLY A 110 -1.38 13.70 12.53
C GLY A 110 -0.55 14.02 11.28
N SER A 111 0.64 13.45 11.14
CA SER A 111 1.43 13.51 9.91
C SER A 111 0.90 12.54 8.83
N THR A 112 1.23 12.82 7.57
CA THR A 112 0.98 11.86 6.48
C THR A 112 1.97 10.70 6.58
N VAL A 113 1.46 9.46 6.62
CA VAL A 113 2.28 8.24 6.68
C VAL A 113 2.21 7.51 5.34
N PRO A 114 3.29 7.49 4.54
CA PRO A 114 3.37 6.68 3.34
C PRO A 114 3.71 5.22 3.66
N PHE A 115 3.03 4.32 2.97
CA PHE A 115 3.36 2.90 2.90
C PHE A 115 3.76 2.58 1.47
N PHE A 116 5.06 2.33 1.31
CA PHE A 116 5.61 1.85 0.05
C PHE A 116 5.64 0.32 0.03
N PRO A 117 5.54 -0.29 -1.14
CA PRO A 117 5.84 -1.69 -1.28
C PRO A 117 7.35 -1.91 -1.10
N ALA A 118 7.69 -2.92 -0.29
CA ALA A 118 9.04 -3.47 -0.21
C ALA A 118 9.30 -4.42 -1.37
#